data_AF-A0A7R7EKT1-F1
#
_entry.id   AF-A0A7R7EKT1-F1
#
_cell.length_a   1.000
_cell.length_b   1.000
_cell.length_c   1.000
_cell.angle_alpha   90.00
_cell.angle_beta   90.00
_cell.angle_gamma   90.00
#
_symmetry.space_group_name_H-M   'P 1'
#
loop_
_entity.id
_entity.type
_entity.pdbx_description
1 polymer ?
#
loop_
_entity_poly.entity_id
_entity_poly.type
_entity_poly.pdbx_seq_one_letter_code
_entity_poly.pdbx_strand_id
1 'polypeptide(L)'
;MLDGFISKGWLSYISFGKISTGGWTTDNGTLYCVKEGYKNKFGKPDFEISYLKHEAQHAYDNLMYKKMHPKDMEYRAKLTELIEYPNIKLFKNFLAQADCNINNSHSYASYKIVQNLSKMIFHNEYEADSQKWSRKGKMIRTCSQKLFEENTALLELHKSETIDII
;
A
#
# COMPACT_ATOMS: atom_id res chain seq x y z
N MET A 1 0.14 -1.14 -20.71
CA MET A 1 -1.16 -0.58 -20.29
C MET A 1 -2.25 -1.17 -21.17
N LEU A 2 -3.41 -1.42 -20.59
CA LEU A 2 -4.54 -2.03 -21.26
C LEU A 2 -5.63 -0.97 -21.51
N ASP A 3 -6.34 -1.06 -22.62
CA ASP A 3 -7.36 -0.11 -23.08
C ASP A 3 -8.44 -0.86 -23.89
N GLY A 4 -9.58 -0.20 -24.18
CA GLY A 4 -10.64 -0.77 -25.01
C GLY A 4 -11.53 -1.81 -24.31
N PHE A 5 -11.60 -1.81 -22.98
CA PHE A 5 -12.45 -2.71 -22.22
C PHE A 5 -13.94 -2.45 -22.48
N ILE A 6 -14.70 -3.51 -22.81
CA ILE A 6 -16.17 -3.45 -22.89
C ILE A 6 -16.78 -3.34 -21.48
N SER A 7 -16.16 -3.97 -20.49
CA SER A 7 -16.53 -3.89 -19.07
C SER A 7 -15.28 -3.90 -18.19
N LYS A 8 -15.31 -3.12 -17.10
CA LYS A 8 -14.25 -3.05 -16.07
C LYS A 8 -14.62 -3.85 -14.81
N GLY A 9 -15.53 -4.82 -14.95
CA GLY A 9 -15.97 -5.72 -13.88
C GLY A 9 -17.14 -5.19 -13.03
N TRP A 10 -17.63 -6.04 -12.12
CA TRP A 10 -18.82 -5.78 -11.32
C TRP A 10 -18.70 -4.54 -10.43
N LEU A 11 -17.54 -4.30 -9.82
CA LEU A 11 -17.30 -3.12 -8.99
C LEU A 11 -17.43 -1.82 -9.78
N SER A 12 -16.92 -1.79 -11.01
CA SER A 12 -17.10 -0.66 -11.91
C SER A 12 -18.55 -0.48 -12.31
N TYR A 13 -19.28 -1.57 -12.53
CA TYR A 13 -20.69 -1.49 -12.90
C TYR A 13 -21.55 -0.91 -11.77
N ILE A 14 -21.48 -1.48 -10.57
CA ILE A 14 -22.32 -1.06 -9.42
C ILE A 14 -21.96 0.34 -8.92
N SER A 15 -20.71 0.77 -9.12
CA SER A 15 -20.25 2.11 -8.73
C SER A 15 -20.50 3.16 -9.81
N PHE A 16 -21.15 2.80 -10.93
CA PHE A 16 -21.33 3.68 -12.09
C PHE A 16 -19.99 4.24 -12.62
N GLY A 17 -18.97 3.39 -12.67
CA GLY A 17 -17.63 3.73 -13.15
C GLY A 17 -16.74 4.47 -12.15
N LYS A 18 -17.21 4.71 -10.92
CA LYS A 18 -16.42 5.44 -9.91
C LYS A 18 -15.25 4.64 -9.34
N ILE A 19 -15.40 3.32 -9.22
CA ILE A 19 -14.39 2.44 -8.62
C ILE A 19 -14.20 1.24 -9.54
N SER A 20 -12.96 0.99 -9.96
CA SER A 20 -12.60 -0.19 -10.76
C SER A 20 -11.19 -0.66 -10.38
N THR A 21 -10.80 -1.83 -10.86
CA THR A 21 -9.40 -2.25 -10.82
C THR A 21 -8.54 -1.20 -11.54
N GLY A 22 -7.53 -0.68 -10.86
CA GLY A 22 -6.60 0.29 -11.42
C GLY A 22 -5.48 -0.41 -12.17
N GLY A 23 -4.75 -1.27 -11.47
CA GLY A 23 -3.67 -2.08 -12.01
C GLY A 23 -3.31 -3.23 -11.08
N TRP A 24 -2.36 -4.05 -11.51
CA TRP A 24 -1.89 -5.23 -10.79
C TRP A 24 -0.52 -5.66 -11.35
N THR A 25 0.24 -6.41 -10.56
CA THR A 25 1.41 -7.17 -11.03
C THR A 25 1.08 -8.65 -11.22
N THR A 26 1.79 -9.32 -12.14
CA THR A 26 1.78 -10.78 -12.27
C THR A 26 2.99 -11.41 -11.57
N ASP A 27 2.96 -12.74 -11.40
CA ASP A 27 4.01 -13.51 -10.70
C ASP A 27 5.40 -13.37 -11.35
N ASN A 28 5.47 -13.10 -12.65
CA ASN A 28 6.71 -12.85 -13.38
C ASN A 28 7.19 -11.39 -13.30
N GLY A 29 6.55 -10.56 -12.47
CA GLY A 29 6.89 -9.14 -12.28
C GLY A 29 6.41 -8.20 -13.38
N THR A 30 5.50 -8.62 -14.26
CA THR A 30 4.92 -7.72 -15.27
C THR A 30 3.80 -6.88 -14.65
N LEU A 31 3.87 -5.55 -14.82
CA LEU A 31 2.87 -4.62 -14.32
C LEU A 31 1.84 -4.27 -15.40
N TYR A 32 0.56 -4.41 -15.05
CA TYR A 32 -0.58 -4.03 -15.87
C TYR A 32 -1.38 -2.90 -15.21
N CYS A 33 -1.95 -2.02 -16.02
CA CYS A 33 -2.94 -1.04 -15.57
C CYS A 33 -3.93 -0.70 -16.66
N VAL A 34 -5.13 -0.30 -16.24
CA VAL A 34 -6.20 0.23 -17.07
C VAL A 34 -5.90 1.69 -17.38
N LYS A 35 -5.59 1.97 -18.65
CA LYS A 35 -5.12 3.30 -19.11
C LYS A 35 -6.09 4.43 -18.77
N GLU A 36 -7.39 4.20 -18.91
CA GLU A 36 -8.43 5.18 -18.62
C GLU A 36 -8.36 5.72 -17.18
N GLY A 37 -8.06 4.84 -16.21
CA GLY A 37 -7.95 5.21 -14.79
C GLY A 37 -6.76 6.13 -14.46
N TYR A 38 -5.78 6.21 -15.37
CA TYR A 38 -4.52 6.94 -15.19
C TYR A 38 -4.22 7.99 -16.25
N LYS A 39 -5.05 8.13 -17.29
CA LYS A 39 -4.81 9.05 -18.43
C LYS A 39 -4.40 10.47 -18.01
N ASN A 40 -4.98 11.00 -16.94
CA ASN A 40 -4.72 12.36 -16.42
C ASN A 40 -3.83 12.37 -15.15
N LYS A 41 -3.20 11.24 -14.82
CA LYS A 41 -2.41 11.02 -13.60
C LYS A 41 -0.93 10.72 -13.87
N PHE A 42 -0.52 10.63 -15.13
CA PHE A 42 0.90 10.51 -15.48
C PHE A 42 1.72 11.68 -14.92
N GLY A 43 2.92 11.38 -14.44
CA GLY A 43 3.79 12.36 -13.79
C GLY A 43 3.29 12.83 -12.42
N LYS A 44 2.26 12.18 -11.85
CA LYS A 44 1.68 12.55 -10.55
C LYS A 44 1.81 11.41 -9.55
N PRO A 45 1.81 11.71 -8.24
CA PRO A 45 1.89 10.71 -7.18
C PRO A 45 0.87 9.58 -7.29
N ASP A 46 -0.34 9.85 -7.76
CA ASP A 46 -1.38 8.84 -7.95
C ASP A 46 -0.96 7.71 -8.91
N PHE A 47 -0.15 8.01 -9.94
CA PHE A 47 0.36 7.01 -10.87
C PHE A 47 1.76 6.54 -10.48
N GLU A 48 2.68 7.46 -10.22
CA GLU A 48 4.09 7.11 -10.00
C GLU A 48 4.31 6.41 -8.66
N ILE A 49 3.55 6.80 -7.63
CA ILE A 49 3.74 6.28 -6.27
C ILE A 49 2.67 5.22 -5.99
N SER A 50 1.40 5.62 -6.01
CA SER A 50 0.29 4.74 -5.58
C SER A 50 -0.06 3.61 -6.53
N TYR A 51 0.48 3.63 -7.75
CA TYR A 51 0.40 2.49 -8.66
C TYR A 51 1.79 1.92 -8.93
N LEU A 52 2.67 2.70 -9.55
CA LEU A 52 3.91 2.15 -10.09
C LEU A 52 4.86 1.65 -8.98
N LYS A 53 5.14 2.47 -7.95
CA LYS A 53 5.98 2.02 -6.83
C LYS A 53 5.31 0.93 -5.99
N HIS A 54 3.99 1.01 -5.79
CA HIS A 54 3.22 0.00 -5.08
C HIS A 54 3.31 -1.38 -5.75
N GLU A 55 2.95 -1.48 -7.03
CA GLU A 55 2.99 -2.74 -7.78
C GLU A 55 4.43 -3.23 -8.03
N ALA A 56 5.39 -2.30 -8.18
CA ALA A 56 6.80 -2.67 -8.27
C ALA A 56 7.31 -3.29 -6.96
N GLN A 57 6.83 -2.83 -5.80
CA GLN A 57 7.14 -3.45 -4.52
C GLN A 57 6.58 -4.87 -4.44
N HIS A 58 5.33 -5.09 -4.86
CA HIS A 58 4.78 -6.45 -4.97
C HIS A 58 5.60 -7.36 -5.90
N ALA A 59 5.99 -6.86 -7.07
CA ALA A 59 6.82 -7.60 -8.00
C ALA A 59 8.18 -7.97 -7.38
N TYR A 60 8.82 -7.02 -6.70
CA TYR A 60 10.07 -7.26 -5.99
C TYR A 60 9.92 -8.30 -4.88
N ASP A 61 8.90 -8.16 -4.04
CA ASP A 61 8.68 -9.07 -2.91
C ASP A 61 8.39 -10.51 -3.40
N ASN A 62 7.63 -10.67 -4.49
CA ASN A 62 7.38 -11.97 -5.13
C ASN A 62 8.64 -12.63 -5.70
N LEU A 63 9.57 -11.83 -6.24
CA LEU A 63 10.82 -12.34 -6.80
C LEU A 63 11.84 -12.72 -5.72
N MET A 64 11.86 -11.97 -4.62
CA MET A 64 12.88 -12.11 -3.57
C MET A 64 12.51 -13.07 -2.45
N TYR A 65 11.22 -13.18 -2.13
CA TYR A 65 10.75 -13.95 -0.97
C TYR A 65 9.78 -15.05 -1.41
N LYS A 66 9.97 -16.26 -0.86
CA LYS A 66 9.12 -17.40 -1.18
C LYS A 66 7.83 -17.33 -0.36
N LYS A 67 6.68 -17.18 -1.03
CA LYS A 67 5.32 -17.21 -0.43
C LYS A 67 5.18 -16.25 0.77
N MET A 68 5.10 -14.96 0.49
CA MET A 68 4.73 -13.94 1.47
C MET A 68 3.20 -13.90 1.64
N HIS A 69 2.70 -13.65 2.85
CA HIS A 69 1.27 -13.47 3.04
C HIS A 69 0.80 -12.17 2.36
N PRO A 70 -0.38 -12.12 1.70
CA PRO A 70 -0.84 -10.93 0.98
C PRO A 70 -0.87 -9.64 1.83
N LYS A 71 -1.16 -9.76 3.12
CA LYS A 71 -1.15 -8.62 4.07
C LYS A 71 0.25 -8.02 4.27
N ASP A 72 1.30 -8.84 4.32
CA ASP A 72 2.68 -8.36 4.46
C ASP A 72 3.14 -7.67 3.17
N MET A 73 2.77 -8.21 2.01
CA MET A 73 3.03 -7.56 0.72
C MET A 73 2.36 -6.19 0.63
N GLU A 74 1.08 -6.10 1.00
CA GLU A 74 0.31 -4.85 1.07
C GLU A 74 0.94 -3.85 2.06
N TYR A 75 1.38 -4.33 3.22
CA TYR A 75 2.05 -3.52 4.22
C TYR A 75 3.32 -2.88 3.67
N ARG A 76 4.17 -3.67 3.01
CA ARG A 76 5.41 -3.17 2.40
C ARG A 76 5.15 -2.20 1.26
N ALA A 77 4.24 -2.54 0.35
CA ALA A 77 3.88 -1.67 -0.77
C ALA A 77 3.36 -0.31 -0.30
N LYS A 78 2.49 -0.29 0.72
CA LYS A 78 1.97 0.95 1.32
C LYS A 78 3.02 1.74 2.08
N LEU A 79 3.96 1.09 2.75
CA LEU A 79 5.11 1.77 3.36
C LEU A 79 5.98 2.44 2.28
N THR A 80 6.27 1.75 1.18
CA THR A 80 6.97 2.30 0.01
C THR A 80 6.26 3.54 -0.53
N GLU A 81 4.92 3.52 -0.61
CA GLU A 81 4.17 4.71 -0.98
C GLU A 81 4.38 5.85 0.02
N LEU A 82 4.22 5.59 1.32
CA LEU A 82 4.33 6.62 2.35
C LEU A 82 5.70 7.28 2.41
N ILE A 83 6.79 6.50 2.23
CA ILE A 83 8.18 7.00 2.20
C ILE A 83 8.32 8.10 1.13
N GLU A 84 7.68 7.90 -0.01
CA GLU A 84 7.84 8.71 -1.22
C GLU A 84 6.76 9.80 -1.35
N TYR A 85 5.61 9.64 -0.68
CA TYR A 85 4.48 10.51 -0.91
C TYR A 85 4.75 11.95 -0.41
N PRO A 86 4.45 12.98 -1.22
CA PRO A 86 4.84 14.35 -0.91
C PRO A 86 4.00 15.02 0.19
N ASN A 87 2.84 14.47 0.55
CA ASN A 87 1.91 15.09 1.49
C ASN A 87 1.12 14.06 2.32
N ILE A 88 0.35 14.55 3.30
CA ILE A 88 -0.39 13.71 4.26
C ILE A 88 -1.64 13.03 3.68
N LYS A 89 -2.08 13.40 2.47
CA LYS A 89 -3.37 12.97 1.92
C LYS A 89 -3.45 11.44 1.78
N LEU A 90 -2.38 10.81 1.28
CA LEU A 90 -2.34 9.35 1.15
C LEU A 90 -2.49 8.67 2.51
N PHE A 91 -1.75 9.13 3.53
CA PHE A 91 -1.88 8.61 4.88
C PHE A 91 -3.31 8.76 5.41
N LYS A 92 -3.98 9.90 5.18
CA LYS A 92 -5.38 10.09 5.57
C LYS A 92 -6.33 9.09 4.89
N ASN A 93 -6.04 8.70 3.64
CA ASN A 93 -6.80 7.63 2.98
C ASN A 93 -6.58 6.29 3.67
N PHE A 94 -5.33 5.95 4.04
CA PHE A 94 -5.05 4.72 4.79
C PHE A 94 -5.74 4.71 6.16
N LEU A 95 -5.74 5.85 6.86
CA LEU A 95 -6.46 6.00 8.12
C LEU A 95 -7.96 5.74 7.95
N ALA A 96 -8.57 6.21 6.86
CA ALA A 96 -9.98 6.00 6.57
C ALA A 96 -10.32 4.56 6.11
N GLN A 97 -9.35 3.85 5.54
CA GLN A 97 -9.51 2.47 5.03
C GLN A 97 -9.11 1.39 6.04
N ALA A 98 -8.44 1.78 7.13
CA ALA A 98 -7.92 0.89 8.14
C ALA A 98 -9.05 0.08 8.80
N ASP A 99 -8.91 -1.24 8.79
CA ASP A 99 -9.81 -2.20 9.43
C ASP A 99 -8.97 -3.33 10.04
N CYS A 100 -9.30 -3.77 11.25
CA CYS A 100 -8.59 -4.86 11.93
C CYS A 100 -8.97 -6.26 11.40
N ASN A 101 -9.88 -6.36 10.42
CA ASN A 101 -10.23 -7.62 9.75
C ASN A 101 -9.07 -8.18 8.91
N ILE A 102 -8.39 -9.21 9.43
CA ILE A 102 -7.24 -9.88 8.83
C ILE A 102 -7.52 -10.47 7.43
N ASN A 103 -8.77 -10.82 7.13
CA ASN A 103 -9.15 -11.40 5.83
C ASN A 103 -9.17 -10.35 4.71
N ASN A 104 -9.16 -9.06 5.05
CA ASN A 104 -9.00 -7.97 4.10
C ASN A 104 -7.57 -7.44 4.19
N SER A 105 -6.65 -8.08 3.47
CA SER A 105 -5.22 -7.77 3.51
C SER A 105 -4.91 -6.28 3.26
N HIS A 106 -5.63 -5.66 2.32
CA HIS A 106 -5.46 -4.24 2.02
C HIS A 106 -5.82 -3.36 3.24
N SER A 107 -7.02 -3.51 3.81
CA SER A 107 -7.43 -2.70 4.98
C SER A 107 -6.64 -3.04 6.25
N TYR A 108 -6.27 -4.30 6.44
CA TYR A 108 -5.47 -4.75 7.58
C TYR A 108 -4.05 -4.18 7.55
N ALA A 109 -3.41 -4.15 6.38
CA ALA A 109 -2.11 -3.48 6.22
C ALA A 109 -2.18 -2.00 6.61
N SER A 110 -3.24 -1.28 6.19
CA SER A 110 -3.46 0.11 6.59
C SER A 110 -3.66 0.26 8.11
N TYR A 111 -4.42 -0.65 8.73
CA TYR A 111 -4.58 -0.69 10.20
C TYR A 111 -3.24 -0.86 10.92
N LYS A 112 -2.40 -1.80 10.47
CA LYS A 112 -1.08 -2.04 11.08
C LYS A 112 -0.11 -0.88 10.89
N ILE A 113 -0.13 -0.22 9.73
CA ILE A 113 0.66 0.99 9.50
C ILE A 113 0.24 2.09 10.48
N VAL A 114 -1.06 2.35 10.63
CA VAL A 114 -1.56 3.37 11.57
C VAL A 114 -1.19 2.98 13.01
N GLN A 115 -1.38 1.73 13.41
CA GLN A 115 -1.01 1.22 14.74
C GLN A 115 0.48 1.45 15.04
N ASN A 116 1.36 1.02 14.14
CA ASN A 116 2.81 1.11 14.35
C ASN A 116 3.29 2.56 14.36
N LEU A 117 2.79 3.39 13.44
CA LEU A 117 3.10 4.82 13.43
C LEU A 117 2.58 5.52 14.69
N SER A 118 1.41 5.12 15.21
CA SER A 118 0.84 5.67 16.45
C SER A 118 1.78 5.41 17.64
N LYS A 119 2.29 4.18 17.75
CA LYS A 119 3.27 3.80 18.78
C LYS A 119 4.56 4.60 18.68
N MET A 120 5.07 4.81 17.46
CA MET A 120 6.32 5.55 17.24
C MET A 120 6.20 7.06 17.44
N ILE A 121 5.05 7.66 17.10
CA ILE A 121 4.89 9.13 17.02
C ILE A 121 4.15 9.69 18.23
N PHE A 122 3.17 8.97 18.76
CA PHE A 122 2.29 9.41 19.83
C PHE A 122 2.41 8.57 21.11
N HIS A 123 3.14 7.45 21.07
CA HIS A 123 3.29 6.52 22.19
C HIS A 123 1.94 6.00 22.70
N ASN A 124 0.98 5.81 21.81
CA ASN A 124 -0.31 5.16 22.08
C ASN A 124 -0.53 3.99 21.12
N GLU A 125 -1.49 3.12 21.44
CA GLU A 125 -1.75 1.93 20.64
C GLU A 125 -2.29 2.25 19.25
N TYR A 126 -3.19 3.23 19.13
CA TYR A 126 -3.79 3.61 17.86
C TYR A 126 -4.36 5.03 17.93
N GLU A 127 -3.95 5.92 17.02
CA GLU A 127 -4.46 7.29 16.94
C GLU A 127 -5.40 7.46 15.74
N ALA A 128 -6.70 7.47 16.02
CA ALA A 128 -7.75 7.63 15.02
C ALA A 128 -7.99 9.10 14.60
N ASP A 129 -7.53 10.08 15.38
CA ASP A 129 -7.81 11.49 15.10
C ASP A 129 -6.93 12.02 13.94
N SER A 130 -7.54 12.14 12.76
CA SER A 130 -6.90 12.70 11.56
C SER A 130 -6.30 14.10 11.73
N GLN A 131 -6.78 14.91 12.69
CA GLN A 131 -6.25 16.24 12.95
C GLN A 131 -4.86 16.19 13.58
N LYS A 132 -4.63 15.27 14.53
CA LYS A 132 -3.31 15.10 15.17
C LYS A 132 -2.21 14.72 14.16
N TRP A 133 -2.59 14.05 13.08
CA TRP A 133 -1.68 13.67 11.98
C TRP A 133 -1.33 14.81 11.01
N SER A 134 -2.13 15.88 10.95
CA SER A 134 -2.10 16.87 9.84
C SER A 134 -0.78 17.65 9.71
N ARG A 135 0.12 17.59 10.69
CA ARG A 135 1.46 18.21 10.64
C ARG A 135 2.62 17.22 10.82
N LYS A 136 2.34 15.92 10.71
CA LYS A 136 3.32 14.86 10.98
C LYS A 136 3.91 14.22 9.72
N GLY A 137 3.66 14.78 8.52
CA GLY A 137 4.08 14.20 7.24
C GLY A 137 5.57 13.82 7.17
N LYS A 138 6.47 14.67 7.68
CA LYS A 138 7.91 14.32 7.75
C LYS A 138 8.18 13.14 8.69
N MET A 139 7.56 13.13 9.88
CA MET A 139 7.70 12.04 10.84
C MET A 139 7.14 10.74 10.29
N ILE A 140 5.98 10.78 9.62
CA ILE A 140 5.38 9.62 8.96
C ILE A 140 6.35 9.03 7.95
N ARG A 141 6.94 9.84 7.06
CA ARG A 141 7.94 9.35 6.10
C ARG A 141 9.13 8.67 6.78
N THR A 142 9.72 9.31 7.76
CA THR A 142 10.89 8.76 8.49
C THR A 142 10.53 7.49 9.26
N CYS A 143 9.38 7.45 9.93
CA CYS A 143 8.92 6.26 10.64
C CYS A 143 8.52 5.13 9.68
N SER A 144 7.89 5.45 8.54
CA SER A 144 7.56 4.46 7.50
C SER A 144 8.82 3.83 6.90
N GLN A 145 9.88 4.62 6.66
CA GLN A 145 11.18 4.11 6.24
C GLN A 145 11.74 3.13 7.26
N LYS A 146 11.75 3.50 8.54
CA LYS A 146 12.21 2.63 9.62
C LYS A 146 11.40 1.33 9.73
N LEU A 147 10.06 1.41 9.64
CA LEU A 147 9.20 0.23 9.65
C LEU A 147 9.46 -0.68 8.45
N PHE A 148 9.76 -0.12 7.28
CA PHE A 148 10.10 -0.88 6.09
C PHE A 148 11.45 -1.60 6.24
N GLU A 149 12.45 -0.92 6.80
CA GLU A 149 13.77 -1.49 7.10
C GLU A 149 13.69 -2.61 8.15
N GLU A 150 12.96 -2.39 9.24
CA GLU A 150 12.72 -3.41 10.27
C GLU A 150 11.99 -4.64 9.70
N ASN A 151 10.95 -4.43 8.90
CA ASN A 151 10.23 -5.51 8.24
C ASN A 151 11.14 -6.26 7.24
N THR A 152 11.99 -5.55 6.50
CA THR A 152 12.96 -6.17 5.58
C THR A 152 13.98 -7.02 6.35
N ALA A 153 14.52 -6.51 7.47
CA ALA A 153 15.46 -7.27 8.30
C ALA A 153 14.85 -8.56 8.84
N LEU A 154 13.57 -8.53 9.24
CA LEU A 154 12.84 -9.73 9.66
C LEU A 154 12.66 -10.73 8.50
N LEU A 155 12.33 -10.27 7.30
CA LEU A 155 12.22 -11.14 6.12
C LEU A 155 13.55 -11.81 5.75
N GLU A 156 14.65 -11.08 5.84
CA GLU A 156 15.98 -11.60 5.54
C GLU A 156 16.42 -12.71 6.52
N LEU A 157 16.00 -12.62 7.79
CA LEU A 157 16.25 -13.67 8.79
C LEU A 157 15.46 -14.96 8.52
N HIS A 158 14.29 -14.86 7.87
CA HIS A 158 13.36 -15.98 7.67
C HIS A 158 13.19 -16.39 6.20
N LYS A 159 14.15 -16.02 5.34
CA LYS A 159 14.08 -16.06 3.86
C LYS A 159 13.59 -17.37 3.22
N SER A 160 13.68 -18.49 3.93
CA SER A 160 13.28 -19.83 3.45
C SER A 160 11.86 -20.28 3.83
N GLU A 161 11.17 -19.53 4.69
CA GLU A 161 9.87 -19.91 5.25
C GLU A 161 8.73 -19.05 4.69
N THR A 162 7.49 -19.52 4.82
CA THR A 162 6.31 -18.66 4.60
C THR A 162 6.17 -17.76 5.81
N ILE A 163 6.30 -16.46 5.62
CA ILE A 163 6.41 -15.49 6.71
C ILE A 163 5.08 -14.73 6.85
N ASP A 164 4.63 -14.65 8.09
CA ASP A 164 3.52 -13.82 8.55
C ASP A 164 4.08 -12.86 9.62
N ILE A 165 4.36 -11.60 9.25
CA ILE A 165 5.04 -10.63 10.14
C ILE A 165 4.03 -9.76 10.86
N ILE A 166 2.95 -9.36 10.18
CA ILE A 166 1.96 -8.41 10.72
C ILE A 166 0.62 -9.06 11.11
#